data_AF-K0PMK7-F1
#
_entry.id   AF-K0PMK7-F1
#
_cell.length_a   1.000
_cell.length_b   1.000
_cell.length_c   1.000
_cell.angle_alpha   90.00
_cell.angle_beta   90.00
_cell.angle_gamma   90.00
#
_symmetry.space_group_name_H-M   'P 1'
#
loop_
_entity.id
_entity.type
_entity.pdbx_description
1 polymer ?
#
loop_
_entity_poly.entity_id
_entity_poly.type
_entity_poly.pdbx_seq_one_letter_code
_entity_poly.pdbx_strand_id
1 'polypeptide(L)'
;MALNDDIGLLSQLPLFHDMSKDQLRLIAFGADRRVISAGQMLFREGSPAESAYVILSGGVELSRIGRDGEPEVQKTAGPGTLLSELALITLVERKFTAVATEDTSIIRITRSLFHRLIEEYPDAARLIESRIRDNIAELAARAAAELHRFI
;
A
#
# COMPACT_ATOMS: atom_id res chain seq x y z
N MET A 1 17.55 0.39 16.06
CA MET A 1 16.60 -0.74 16.22
C MET A 1 15.43 -0.53 15.27
N ALA A 2 14.62 0.51 15.44
CA ALA A 2 13.49 0.83 14.55
C ALA A 2 13.79 0.78 13.03
N LEU A 3 14.90 1.35 12.55
CA LEU A 3 15.23 1.32 11.11
C LEU A 3 15.45 -0.10 10.56
N ASN A 4 16.11 -0.99 11.32
CA ASN A 4 16.34 -2.37 10.87
C ASN A 4 15.03 -3.17 10.89
N ASP A 5 14.17 -2.88 11.87
CA ASP A 5 12.84 -3.48 11.96
C ASP A 5 11.96 -3.02 10.77
N ASP A 6 12.02 -1.74 10.42
CA ASP A 6 11.30 -1.17 9.28
C ASP A 6 11.81 -1.76 7.96
N ILE A 7 13.12 -1.91 7.78
CA ILE A 7 13.69 -2.61 6.61
C ILE A 7 13.21 -4.06 6.55
N GLY A 8 13.21 -4.76 7.69
CA GLY A 8 12.74 -6.14 7.79
C GLY A 8 11.26 -6.29 7.43
N LEU A 9 10.41 -5.35 7.87
CA LEU A 9 8.99 -5.33 7.54
C LEU A 9 8.76 -5.00 6.06
N LEU A 10 9.44 -3.99 5.54
CA LEU A 10 9.36 -3.62 4.12
C LEU A 10 9.77 -4.78 3.22
N SER A 11 10.81 -5.54 3.58
CA SER A 11 11.27 -6.69 2.78
C SER A 11 10.27 -7.84 2.70
N GLN A 12 9.26 -7.89 3.57
CA GLN A 12 8.19 -8.90 3.50
C GLN A 12 7.03 -8.47 2.59
N LEU A 13 6.96 -7.19 2.22
CA LEU A 13 5.87 -6.68 1.39
C LEU A 13 6.05 -7.11 -0.07
N PRO A 14 5.00 -7.61 -0.75
CA PRO A 14 5.11 -8.08 -2.14
C PRO A 14 5.69 -7.06 -3.13
N LEU A 15 5.46 -5.77 -2.91
CA LEU A 15 6.01 -4.71 -3.74
C LEU A 15 7.53 -4.52 -3.58
N PHE A 16 8.08 -4.82 -2.40
CA PHE A 16 9.46 -4.48 -2.05
C PHE A 16 10.37 -5.70 -1.78
N HIS A 17 9.84 -6.91 -1.78
CA HIS A 17 10.58 -8.12 -1.40
C HIS A 17 11.82 -8.45 -2.27
N ASP A 18 11.87 -8.00 -3.54
CA ASP A 18 13.01 -8.20 -4.44
C ASP A 18 14.03 -7.05 -4.36
N MET A 19 13.76 -6.02 -3.55
CA MET A 19 14.66 -4.88 -3.39
C MET A 19 15.84 -5.24 -2.49
N SER A 20 17.01 -4.70 -2.81
CA SER A 20 18.20 -4.86 -1.98
C SER A 20 18.02 -4.15 -0.62
N LYS A 21 18.79 -4.57 0.38
CA LYS A 21 18.77 -3.92 1.70
C LYS A 21 19.08 -2.42 1.63
N ASP A 22 19.96 -2.00 0.73
CA ASP A 22 20.31 -0.59 0.56
C ASP A 22 19.14 0.22 -0.03
N GLN A 23 18.43 -0.36 -1.00
CA GLN A 23 17.22 0.25 -1.55
C GLN A 23 16.12 0.36 -0.49
N LEU A 24 15.86 -0.71 0.28
CA LEU A 24 14.90 -0.69 1.37
C LEU A 24 15.27 0.33 2.46
N ARG A 25 16.57 0.49 2.73
CA ARG A 25 17.06 1.47 3.69
C ARG A 25 16.75 2.90 3.27
N LEU A 26 16.81 3.21 1.98
CA LEU A 26 16.44 4.53 1.47
C LEU A 26 14.95 4.81 1.61
N ILE A 27 14.10 3.82 1.35
CA ILE A 27 12.66 3.93 1.62
C ILE A 27 12.44 4.18 3.10
N ALA A 28 12.99 3.31 3.97
CA ALA A 28 12.78 3.39 5.41
C ALA A 28 13.30 4.72 6.00
N PHE A 29 14.38 5.27 5.46
CA PHE A 29 14.94 6.55 5.90
C PHE A 29 14.13 7.76 5.40
N GLY A 30 13.65 7.72 4.16
CA GLY A 30 12.88 8.82 3.58
C GLY A 30 11.40 8.81 3.93
N ALA A 31 10.88 7.69 4.42
CA ALA A 31 9.48 7.52 4.79
C ALA A 31 9.18 8.15 6.15
N ASP A 32 7.91 8.50 6.35
CA ASP A 32 7.47 9.18 7.55
C ASP A 32 6.71 8.21 8.46
N ARG A 33 7.26 7.95 9.65
CA ARG A 33 6.64 7.09 10.65
C ARG A 33 5.71 7.90 11.54
N ARG A 34 4.45 7.46 11.65
CA ARG A 34 3.43 8.15 12.43
C ARG A 34 2.58 7.19 13.24
N VAL A 35 2.03 7.68 14.33
CA VAL A 35 0.98 7.02 15.10
C VAL A 35 -0.33 7.74 14.83
N ILE A 36 -1.39 6.96 14.61
CA ILE A 36 -2.77 7.42 14.45
C ILE A 36 -3.60 6.76 15.56
N SER A 37 -4.34 7.57 16.30
CA SER A 37 -5.12 7.11 17.45
C SER A 37 -6.36 6.33 17.04
N ALA A 38 -6.88 5.49 17.92
CA ALA A 38 -8.16 4.81 17.70
C ALA A 38 -9.27 5.78 17.27
N GLY A 39 -10.03 5.43 16.23
CA GLY A 39 -11.07 6.26 15.62
C GLY A 39 -10.56 7.36 14.68
N GLN A 40 -9.25 7.58 14.57
CA GLN A 40 -8.68 8.59 13.69
C GLN A 40 -8.68 8.11 12.23
N MET A 41 -9.15 8.97 11.33
CA MET A 41 -9.12 8.71 9.89
C MET A 41 -7.72 8.93 9.32
N LEU A 42 -7.22 7.96 8.58
CA LEU A 42 -5.96 8.03 7.85
C LEU A 42 -6.13 8.70 6.48
N PHE A 43 -7.19 8.33 5.75
CA PHE A 43 -7.60 8.98 4.50
C PHE A 43 -9.07 8.68 4.19
N ARG A 44 -9.65 9.45 3.26
CA ARG A 44 -11.07 9.35 2.86
C ARG A 44 -11.20 8.80 1.44
N GLU A 45 -12.23 7.99 1.20
CA GLU A 45 -12.64 7.56 -0.16
C GLU A 45 -12.77 8.78 -1.10
N GLY A 46 -12.34 8.61 -2.35
CA GLY A 46 -12.42 9.63 -3.40
C GLY A 46 -11.35 10.72 -3.31
N SER A 47 -10.60 10.82 -2.21
CA SER A 47 -9.50 11.80 -2.12
C SER A 47 -8.32 11.39 -3.01
N PRO A 48 -7.52 12.34 -3.55
CA PRO A 48 -6.30 12.02 -4.27
C PRO A 48 -5.32 11.20 -3.42
N ALA A 49 -4.74 10.14 -4.01
CA ALA A 49 -3.76 9.30 -3.34
C ALA A 49 -2.35 9.61 -3.83
N GLU A 50 -1.54 10.25 -2.99
CA GLU A 50 -0.14 10.60 -3.27
C GLU A 50 0.86 9.84 -2.39
N SER A 51 0.37 8.89 -1.60
CA SER A 51 1.18 8.06 -0.70
C SER A 51 0.52 6.74 -0.38
N ALA A 52 1.36 5.72 -0.19
CA ALA A 52 0.99 4.44 0.39
C ALA A 52 1.34 4.39 1.89
N TYR A 53 0.72 3.45 2.60
CA TYR A 53 0.90 3.29 4.04
C TYR A 53 1.15 1.84 4.40
N VAL A 54 2.18 1.58 5.20
CA VAL A 54 2.45 0.26 5.78
C VAL A 54 1.98 0.27 7.23
N ILE A 55 1.20 -0.71 7.64
CA ILE A 55 0.81 -0.89 9.05
C ILE A 55 1.93 -1.65 9.78
N LEU A 56 2.49 -1.05 10.82
CA LEU A 56 3.53 -1.67 11.66
C LEU A 56 2.95 -2.38 12.88
N SER A 57 1.94 -1.77 13.50
CA SER A 57 1.21 -2.31 14.66
C SER A 57 -0.20 -1.70 14.70
N GLY A 58 -1.14 -2.38 15.37
CA GLY A 58 -2.53 -1.95 15.46
C GLY A 58 -3.39 -2.45 14.28
N GLY A 59 -4.43 -1.68 13.94
CA GLY A 59 -5.44 -2.11 12.97
C GLY A 59 -6.18 -0.95 12.31
N VAL A 60 -6.56 -1.16 11.05
CA VAL A 60 -7.28 -0.17 10.24
C VAL A 60 -8.49 -0.84 9.59
N GLU A 61 -9.64 -0.20 9.70
CA GLU A 61 -10.85 -0.56 8.98
C GLU A 61 -10.93 0.21 7.66
N LEU A 62 -11.30 -0.48 6.59
CA LEU A 62 -11.50 0.08 5.26
C LEU A 62 -12.99 -0.01 4.90
N SER A 63 -13.63 1.15 4.75
CA SER A 63 -15.05 1.26 4.40
C SER A 63 -15.27 2.02 3.10
N ARG A 64 -16.45 1.83 2.50
CA ARG A 64 -16.95 2.63 1.37
C ARG A 64 -18.33 3.15 1.69
N ILE A 65 -18.76 4.21 1.01
CA ILE A 65 -20.15 4.64 1.10
C ILE A 65 -21.05 3.65 0.33
N GLY A 66 -21.98 3.03 1.06
CA GLY A 66 -23.00 2.15 0.56
C GLY A 66 -24.05 2.88 -0.29
N ARG A 67 -24.97 2.12 -0.89
CA ARG A 67 -26.03 2.69 -1.76
C ARG A 67 -27.04 3.54 -0.98
N ASP A 68 -27.18 3.28 0.30
CA ASP A 68 -28.00 4.00 1.27
C ASP A 68 -27.31 5.27 1.80
N GLY A 69 -26.05 5.50 1.43
CA GLY A 69 -25.26 6.64 1.89
C GLY A 69 -24.49 6.40 3.20
N GLU A 70 -24.63 5.21 3.79
CA GLU A 70 -23.97 4.87 5.05
C GLU A 70 -22.61 4.18 4.82
N PRO A 71 -21.63 4.32 5.74
CA PRO A 71 -20.36 3.60 5.63
C PRO A 71 -20.55 2.08 5.77
N GLU A 72 -20.11 1.33 4.76
CA GLU A 72 -20.08 -0.14 4.76
C GLU A 72 -18.64 -0.63 4.87
N VAL A 73 -18.34 -1.40 5.91
CA VAL A 73 -17.01 -1.99 6.14
C VAL A 73 -16.75 -3.08 5.12
N GLN A 74 -15.69 -2.91 4.34
CA GLN A 74 -15.30 -3.84 3.28
C GLN A 74 -14.21 -4.80 3.75
N LYS A 75 -13.22 -4.29 4.48
CA LYS A 75 -12.03 -5.04 4.92
C LYS A 75 -11.44 -4.45 6.20
N THR A 76 -10.70 -5.29 6.93
CA THR A 76 -9.78 -4.85 7.99
C THR A 76 -8.34 -5.15 7.56
N ALA A 77 -7.40 -4.30 7.99
CA ALA A 77 -5.99 -4.41 7.66
C ALA A 77 -5.17 -4.31 8.94
N GLY A 78 -4.24 -5.26 9.11
CA GLY A 78 -3.35 -5.34 10.27
C GLY A 78 -1.87 -5.19 9.88
N PRO A 79 -0.95 -5.48 10.82
CA PRO A 79 0.49 -5.33 10.61
C PRO A 79 0.99 -6.08 9.38
N GLY A 80 1.94 -5.48 8.65
CA GLY A 80 2.47 -6.03 7.40
C GLY A 80 1.57 -5.79 6.18
N THR A 81 0.49 -5.03 6.32
CA THR A 81 -0.36 -4.65 5.18
C THR A 81 0.13 -3.36 4.53
N LEU A 82 0.29 -3.36 3.20
CA LEU A 82 0.51 -2.16 2.39
C LEU A 82 -0.82 -1.64 1.82
N LEU A 83 -1.22 -0.44 2.23
CA LEU A 83 -2.42 0.24 1.77
C LEU A 83 -2.10 1.21 0.64
N SER A 84 -2.95 1.22 -0.39
CA SER A 84 -2.87 2.14 -1.53
C SER A 84 -1.56 2.05 -2.33
N GLU A 85 -1.01 0.85 -2.50
CA GLU A 85 0.18 0.57 -3.31
C GLU A 85 0.19 1.28 -4.67
N LEU A 86 -0.93 1.25 -5.40
CA LEU A 86 -1.04 1.87 -6.73
C LEU A 86 -0.78 3.38 -6.73
N ALA A 87 -0.97 4.08 -5.60
CA ALA A 87 -0.68 5.51 -5.47
C ALA A 87 0.81 5.85 -5.67
N LEU A 88 1.69 4.88 -5.41
CA LEU A 88 3.12 5.03 -5.66
C LEU A 88 3.47 4.99 -7.15
N ILE A 89 2.65 4.33 -7.97
CA ILE A 89 2.93 4.04 -9.38
C ILE A 89 2.19 5.01 -10.30
N THR A 90 0.90 5.21 -10.08
CA THR A 90 0.05 6.07 -10.91
C THR A 90 -0.87 6.97 -10.08
N LEU A 91 -1.38 8.02 -10.71
CA LEU A 91 -2.34 8.92 -10.07
C LEU A 91 -3.68 8.18 -9.94
N VAL A 92 -4.12 7.99 -8.70
CA VAL A 92 -5.37 7.32 -8.37
C VAL A 92 -6.06 8.05 -7.22
N GLU A 93 -7.36 7.83 -7.08
CA GLU A 93 -8.11 8.21 -5.89
C GLU A 93 -8.10 7.07 -4.86
N ARG A 94 -8.34 7.43 -3.59
CA ARG A 94 -8.52 6.46 -2.51
C ARG A 94 -9.79 5.65 -2.76
N LYS A 95 -9.64 4.34 -2.89
CA LYS A 95 -10.78 3.41 -3.08
C LYS A 95 -11.65 3.22 -1.83
N PHE A 96 -11.11 3.54 -0.66
CA PHE A 96 -11.74 3.32 0.65
C PHE A 96 -11.50 4.53 1.54
N THR A 97 -12.35 4.68 2.55
CA THR A 97 -12.04 5.45 3.77
C THR A 97 -11.32 4.52 4.73
N ALA A 98 -10.21 4.98 5.30
CA ALA A 98 -9.40 4.20 6.25
C ALA A 98 -9.45 4.86 7.63
N VAL A 99 -9.87 4.10 8.64
CA VAL A 99 -9.98 4.56 10.03
C VAL A 99 -9.27 3.58 10.95
N ALA A 100 -8.45 4.09 11.87
CA ALA A 100 -7.76 3.24 12.84
C ALA A 100 -8.77 2.64 13.84
N THR A 101 -8.74 1.32 14.04
CA THR A 101 -9.61 0.63 15.02
C THR A 101 -9.02 0.66 16.43
N GLU A 102 -7.71 0.87 16.51
CA GLU A 102 -6.92 1.00 17.74
C GLU A 102 -5.73 1.93 17.47
N ASP A 103 -4.93 2.27 18.48
CA ASP A 103 -3.71 3.05 18.28
C ASP A 103 -2.75 2.31 17.33
N THR A 104 -2.54 2.91 16.16
CA THR A 104 -1.91 2.23 15.02
C THR A 104 -0.63 2.97 14.63
N SER A 105 0.49 2.24 14.53
CA SER A 105 1.75 2.77 14.00
C SER A 105 1.83 2.45 12.51
N ILE A 106 2.17 3.45 11.71
CA ILE A 106 2.28 3.35 10.25
C ILE A 106 3.59 3.94 9.72
N ILE A 107 4.00 3.48 8.54
CA ILE A 107 4.99 4.16 7.68
C ILE A 107 4.26 4.73 6.47
N ARG A 108 4.40 6.03 6.23
CA ARG A 108 3.92 6.71 5.01
C ARG A 108 5.05 6.80 4.00
N ILE A 109 4.84 6.18 2.84
CA ILE A 109 5.74 6.27 1.69
C ILE A 109 5.09 7.21 0.68
N THR A 110 5.70 8.36 0.40
CA THR A 110 5.18 9.27 -0.63
C THR A 110 5.54 8.79 -2.01
N ARG A 111 4.70 9.12 -3.00
CA ARG A 111 5.00 8.91 -4.40
C ARG A 111 6.34 9.55 -4.79
N SER A 112 6.60 10.78 -4.34
CA SER A 112 7.85 11.49 -4.64
C SER A 112 9.10 10.80 -4.08
N LEU A 113 9.02 10.17 -2.90
CA LEU A 113 10.10 9.36 -2.36
C LEU A 113 10.34 8.12 -3.21
N PHE A 114 9.27 7.41 -3.54
CA PHE A 114 9.34 6.18 -4.31
C PHE A 114 9.91 6.42 -5.72
N HIS A 115 9.47 7.48 -6.40
CA HIS A 115 9.98 7.86 -7.70
C HIS A 115 11.48 8.22 -7.67
N ARG A 116 11.94 8.98 -6.66
CA ARG A 116 13.37 9.28 -6.50
C ARG A 116 14.21 8.02 -6.35
N LEU A 117 13.73 7.02 -5.61
CA LEU A 117 14.43 5.75 -5.48
C LEU A 117 14.54 5.02 -6.82
N ILE A 118 13.47 5.00 -7.60
CA ILE A 118 13.43 4.33 -8.91
C ILE A 118 14.37 5.01 -9.91
N GLU A 119 14.45 6.35 -9.85
CA GLU A 119 15.39 7.14 -10.65
C GLU A 119 16.85 6.87 -10.25
N GLU A 120 17.13 6.72 -8.96
CA GLU A 120 18.46 6.43 -8.44
C GLU A 120 18.88 4.97 -8.66
N TYR A 121 17.93 4.03 -8.67
CA TYR A 121 18.15 2.60 -8.86
C TYR A 121 17.30 2.05 -10.03
N PRO A 122 17.78 2.14 -11.27
CA PRO A 122 17.06 1.62 -12.43
C PRO A 122 16.71 0.12 -12.35
N ASP A 123 17.46 -0.64 -11.55
CA ASP A 123 17.19 -2.06 -11.31
C ASP A 123 15.91 -2.26 -10.47
N ALA A 124 15.67 -1.40 -9.47
CA ALA A 124 14.42 -1.40 -8.72
C ALA A 124 13.22 -1.06 -9.62
N ALA A 125 13.40 -0.13 -10.56
CA ALA A 125 12.39 0.21 -11.56
C ALA A 125 11.90 -1.03 -12.34
N ARG A 126 12.85 -1.82 -12.84
CA ARG A 126 12.55 -3.03 -13.63
C ARG A 126 11.87 -4.11 -12.81
N LEU A 127 12.23 -4.26 -11.54
CA LEU A 127 11.58 -5.19 -10.62
C LEU A 127 10.10 -4.82 -10.41
N ILE A 128 9.83 -3.55 -10.14
CA ILE A 128 8.46 -3.04 -9.95
C ILE A 128 7.66 -3.17 -11.24
N GLU A 129 8.24 -2.84 -12.39
CA GLU A 129 7.59 -3.01 -13.69
C GLU A 129 7.20 -4.47 -13.95
N SER A 130 8.12 -5.41 -13.67
CA SER A 130 7.84 -6.85 -13.77
C SER A 130 6.69 -7.27 -12.85
N ARG A 131 6.69 -6.82 -11.58
CA ARG A 131 5.64 -7.13 -10.61
C ARG A 131 4.27 -6.62 -11.07
N ILE A 132 4.21 -5.40 -11.59
CA ILE A 132 2.97 -4.83 -12.12
C ILE A 132 2.48 -5.64 -13.32
N ARG A 133 3.38 -5.98 -14.24
CA ARG A 133 3.08 -6.80 -15.43
C ARG A 133 2.51 -8.16 -15.03
N ASP A 134 3.15 -8.84 -14.10
CA ASP A 134 2.73 -10.16 -13.62
C ASP A 134 1.35 -10.09 -12.95
N ASN A 135 1.13 -9.08 -12.10
CA ASN A 135 -0.17 -8.85 -11.45
C ASN A 135 -1.29 -8.56 -12.48
N ILE A 136 -1.02 -7.76 -13.51
CA ILE A 136 -2.01 -7.48 -14.57
C ILE A 136 -2.32 -8.75 -15.36
N ALA A 137 -1.28 -9.52 -15.74
CA ALA A 137 -1.46 -10.77 -16.47
C ALA A 137 -2.30 -11.77 -15.67
N GLU A 138 -2.05 -11.89 -14.37
CA GLU A 138 -2.81 -12.76 -13.48
C GLU A 138 -4.27 -12.31 -13.34
N LEU A 139 -4.52 -11.01 -13.17
CA LEU A 139 -5.88 -10.46 -13.13
C LEU A 139 -6.64 -10.71 -14.44
N ALA A 140 -6.00 -10.49 -15.59
CA ALA A 140 -6.60 -10.77 -16.89
C ALA A 140 -6.93 -12.26 -17.07
N ALA A 141 -6.04 -13.15 -16.64
CA ALA A 141 -6.26 -14.60 -16.67
C ALA A 141 -7.44 -15.02 -15.78
N ARG A 142 -7.56 -14.46 -14.57
CA ARG A 142 -8.69 -14.72 -13.66
C ARG A 142 -10.02 -14.25 -14.24
N ALA A 143 -10.06 -13.03 -14.78
CA ALA A 143 -11.27 -12.50 -15.42
C ALA A 143 -11.70 -13.35 -16.63
N ALA A 144 -10.74 -13.77 -17.47
CA ALA A 144 -11.01 -14.68 -18.58
C ALA A 144 -11.55 -16.03 -18.09
N ALA A 145 -10.97 -16.62 -17.03
CA ALA A 145 -11.44 -17.90 -16.48
C ALA A 145 -12.85 -17.83 -15.87
N GLU A 146 -13.27 -16.69 -15.33
CA GLU A 146 -14.64 -16.49 -14.85
C GLU A 146 -15.64 -16.38 -16.01
N LEU A 147 -15.29 -15.68 -17.09
CA LEU A 147 -16.13 -15.55 -18.28
C LEU A 147 -16.41 -16.91 -18.96
N HIS A 148 -15.41 -17.80 -19.02
CA HIS A 148 -15.57 -19.16 -19.56
C HIS A 148 -16.37 -20.10 -18.64
N ARG A 149 -16.66 -19.71 -17.38
CA ARG A 149 -17.47 -20.53 -16.46
C ARG A 149 -18.97 -20.34 -16.68
N PHE A 150 -19.37 -19.32 -17.44
CA PHE A 150 -20.77 -18.98 -17.74
C PHE A 150 -21.19 -19.34 -19.18
N ILE A 151 -20.34 -20.03 -19.93
CA ILE A 151 -20.61 -20.59 -21.26
C ILE A 151 -20.50 -22.11 -21.16
#